data_AF-A0A535DPX4-F1
#
_entry.id   AF-A0A535DPX4-F1
#
_cell.length_a   1.000
_cell.length_b   1.000
_cell.length_c   1.000
_cell.angle_alpha   90.00
_cell.angle_beta   90.00
_cell.angle_gamma   90.00
#
_symmetry.space_group_name_H-M   'P 1'
#
loop_
_entity.id
_entity.type
_entity.pdbx_description
1 polymer ?
#
loop_
_entity_poly.entity_id
_entity_poly.type
_entity_poly.pdbx_seq_one_letter_code
_entity_poly.pdbx_strand_id
1 'polypeptide(L)'
;GIVLNNIEANSRTEDLLRQSQSLANELQSQQDQLQRTNEELAEKARQLAQQNAEIEQKRNEVEVAKGLVEEKAAQLEITSRYKSEFLANMSHELRTPLNSLLILAQELADNPEGNLLPKQTEYATIIRSSGTDLLRLINDILDLSKIESGTVALEITDWPLSELPPLLERTFRHVAEATKLEFGRACRRRFRPTRSASSRC
;
A
#
# COMPACT_ATOMS: atom_id res chain seq x y z
N GLY A 1 62.08 -64.79 -57.64
CA GLY A 1 62.05 -63.85 -56.52
C GLY A 1 61.93 -62.37 -56.89
N ILE A 2 61.57 -61.99 -58.13
CA ILE A 2 61.45 -60.57 -58.51
C ILE A 2 59.97 -60.17 -58.75
N VAL A 3 59.17 -61.10 -59.30
CA VAL A 3 57.73 -60.87 -59.57
C VAL A 3 56.92 -60.78 -58.27
N LEU A 4 57.17 -61.65 -57.29
CA LEU A 4 56.53 -61.60 -55.96
C LEU A 4 56.85 -60.29 -55.20
N ASN A 5 58.09 -59.82 -55.29
CA ASN A 5 58.52 -58.57 -54.64
C ASN A 5 57.84 -57.32 -55.26
N ASN A 6 57.62 -57.32 -56.59
CA ASN A 6 56.91 -56.23 -57.26
C ASN A 6 55.41 -56.22 -56.95
N ILE A 7 54.79 -57.40 -56.85
CA ILE A 7 53.37 -57.53 -56.47
C ILE A 7 53.16 -57.09 -55.01
N GLU A 8 54.06 -57.47 -54.11
CA GLU A 8 54.02 -57.06 -52.71
C GLU A 8 54.22 -55.53 -52.57
N ALA A 9 55.19 -54.96 -53.30
CA ALA A 9 55.43 -53.52 -53.34
C ALA A 9 54.21 -52.75 -53.89
N ASN A 10 53.59 -53.21 -54.97
CA ASN A 10 52.38 -52.60 -55.53
C ASN A 10 51.15 -52.73 -54.62
N SER A 11 50.99 -53.86 -53.90
CA SER A 11 49.89 -54.01 -52.95
C SER A 11 50.05 -53.06 -51.75
N ARG A 12 51.28 -52.85 -51.26
CA ARG A 12 51.57 -51.89 -50.20
C ARG A 12 51.29 -50.46 -50.60
N THR A 13 51.61 -50.06 -51.83
CA THR A 13 51.27 -48.73 -52.33
C THR A 13 49.77 -48.54 -52.50
N GLU A 14 49.03 -49.56 -52.96
CA GLU A 14 47.56 -49.51 -52.99
C GLU A 14 46.95 -49.39 -51.60
N ASP A 15 47.46 -50.11 -50.60
CA ASP A 15 46.99 -50.02 -49.22
C ASP A 15 47.29 -48.64 -48.60
N LEU A 16 48.48 -48.08 -48.85
CA LEU A 16 48.84 -46.73 -48.40
C LEU A 16 47.99 -45.66 -49.09
N LEU A 17 47.70 -45.81 -50.39
CA LEU A 17 46.79 -44.93 -51.12
C LEU A 17 45.38 -45.00 -50.53
N ARG A 18 44.86 -46.20 -50.23
CA ARG A 18 43.56 -46.37 -49.57
C ARG A 18 43.51 -45.71 -48.19
N GLN A 19 44.57 -45.89 -47.38
CA GLN A 19 44.66 -45.24 -46.07
C GLN A 19 44.71 -43.71 -46.18
N SER A 20 45.50 -43.18 -47.11
CA SER A 20 45.57 -41.73 -47.37
C SER A 20 44.23 -41.17 -47.82
N GLN A 21 43.53 -41.86 -48.72
CA GLN A 21 42.19 -41.47 -49.20
C GLN A 21 41.16 -41.48 -48.05
N SER A 22 41.22 -42.50 -47.19
CA SER A 22 40.33 -42.60 -46.02
C SER A 22 40.56 -41.45 -45.04
N LEU A 23 41.82 -41.16 -44.71
CA LEU A 23 42.17 -40.07 -43.79
C LEU A 23 41.77 -38.71 -44.37
N ALA A 24 41.96 -38.50 -45.67
CA ALA A 24 41.51 -37.28 -46.36
C ALA A 24 39.99 -37.10 -46.24
N ASN A 25 39.21 -38.16 -46.45
CA ASN A 25 37.76 -38.13 -46.30
C ASN A 25 37.33 -37.83 -44.85
N GLU A 26 38.02 -38.40 -43.86
CA GLU A 26 37.74 -38.17 -42.44
C GLU A 26 38.06 -36.74 -42.01
N LEU A 27 39.21 -36.20 -42.43
CA LEU A 27 39.58 -34.79 -42.21
C LEU A 27 38.59 -33.83 -42.88
N GLN A 28 38.14 -34.16 -44.09
CA GLN A 28 37.13 -33.36 -44.78
C GLN A 28 35.80 -33.36 -44.01
N SER A 29 35.35 -34.53 -43.53
CA SER A 29 34.14 -34.63 -42.71
C SER A 29 34.27 -33.85 -41.39
N GLN A 30 35.42 -33.90 -40.73
CA GLN A 30 35.65 -33.12 -39.50
C GLN A 30 35.66 -31.62 -39.76
N GLN A 31 36.26 -31.18 -40.87
CA GLN A 31 36.29 -29.78 -41.27
C GLN A 31 34.87 -29.25 -41.56
N ASP A 32 34.05 -30.02 -42.28
CA ASP A 32 32.65 -29.67 -42.54
C ASP A 32 31.85 -29.58 -41.23
N GLN A 33 32.08 -30.49 -40.29
CA GLN A 33 31.40 -30.47 -39.00
C GLN A 33 31.83 -29.27 -38.15
N LEU A 34 33.13 -28.96 -38.10
CA LEU A 34 33.64 -27.77 -37.42
C LEU A 34 33.05 -26.49 -38.01
N GLN A 35 32.97 -26.39 -39.34
CA GLN A 35 32.39 -25.24 -40.00
C GLN A 35 30.92 -25.05 -39.63
N ARG A 36 30.11 -26.11 -39.64
CA ARG A 36 28.71 -26.07 -39.18
C ARG A 36 28.59 -25.64 -37.72
N THR A 37 29.41 -26.20 -36.83
CA THR A 37 29.38 -25.83 -35.40
C THR A 37 29.80 -24.37 -35.16
N ASN A 38 30.76 -23.86 -35.92
CA ASN A 38 31.17 -22.45 -35.85
C ASN A 38 30.04 -21.52 -36.32
N GLU A 39 29.33 -21.89 -37.38
CA GLU A 39 28.17 -21.13 -37.87
C GLU A 39 27.04 -21.11 -36.82
N GLU A 40 26.72 -22.26 -36.21
CA GLU A 40 25.73 -22.34 -35.12
C GLU A 40 26.12 -21.53 -33.89
N LEU A 41 27.40 -21.57 -33.49
CA LEU A 41 27.92 -20.78 -32.37
C LEU A 41 27.86 -19.28 -32.66
N ALA A 42 28.21 -18.86 -33.88
CA ALA A 42 28.12 -17.47 -34.30
C ALA A 42 26.68 -16.96 -34.25
N GLU A 43 25.72 -17.78 -34.67
CA GLU A 43 24.30 -17.43 -34.61
C GLU A 43 23.80 -17.33 -33.17
N LYS A 44 24.12 -18.29 -32.31
CA LYS A 44 23.79 -18.22 -30.87
C LYS A 44 24.43 -17.01 -30.18
N ALA A 45 25.67 -16.67 -30.53
CA ALA A 45 26.35 -15.50 -29.99
C ALA A 45 25.63 -14.19 -30.38
N ARG A 46 25.15 -14.08 -31.62
CA ARG A 46 24.33 -12.94 -32.07
C ARG A 46 23.00 -12.85 -31.31
N GLN A 47 22.31 -13.98 -31.14
CA GLN A 47 21.05 -14.02 -30.40
C GLN A 47 21.23 -13.61 -28.93
N LEU A 48 22.28 -14.10 -28.27
CA LEU A 48 22.61 -13.71 -26.91
C LEU A 48 22.98 -12.23 -26.80
N ALA A 49 23.73 -11.69 -27.76
CA ALA A 49 24.06 -10.27 -27.79
C ALA A 49 22.80 -9.40 -27.94
N GLN A 50 21.86 -9.81 -28.79
CA GLN A 50 20.58 -9.12 -28.96
C GLN A 50 19.73 -9.20 -27.67
N GLN A 51 19.59 -10.38 -27.07
CA GLN A 51 18.85 -10.54 -25.82
C GLN A 51 19.45 -9.71 -24.67
N ASN A 52 20.77 -9.67 -24.56
CA ASN A 52 21.44 -8.86 -23.56
C ASN A 52 21.18 -7.37 -23.77
N ALA A 53 21.19 -6.89 -25.01
CA ALA A 53 20.86 -5.50 -25.32
C ALA A 53 19.40 -5.15 -24.94
N GLU A 54 18.46 -6.05 -25.23
CA GLU A 54 17.04 -5.87 -24.86
C GLU A 54 16.83 -5.89 -23.34
N ILE A 55 17.52 -6.78 -22.62
CA ILE A 55 17.47 -6.84 -21.15
C ILE A 55 18.02 -5.55 -20.56
N GLU A 56 19.12 -5.04 -21.09
CA GLU A 56 19.74 -3.81 -20.57
C GLU A 56 18.84 -2.59 -20.80
N GLN A 57 18.19 -2.52 -21.96
CA GLN A 57 17.18 -1.50 -22.22
C GLN A 57 16.02 -1.58 -21.22
N LYS A 58 15.45 -2.77 -21.01
CA LYS A 58 14.35 -2.97 -20.05
C LYS A 58 14.78 -2.67 -18.62
N ARG A 59 16.02 -3.01 -18.23
CA ARG A 59 16.57 -2.64 -16.91
C ARG A 59 16.60 -1.14 -16.72
N ASN A 60 17.07 -0.40 -17.71
CA ASN A 60 17.12 1.06 -17.65
C ASN A 60 15.71 1.67 -17.56
N GLU A 61 14.75 1.16 -18.34
CA GLU A 61 13.35 1.59 -18.27
C GLU A 61 12.74 1.36 -16.88
N VAL A 62 12.99 0.18 -16.29
CA VAL A 62 12.53 -0.16 -14.95
C VAL A 62 13.18 0.73 -13.88
N GLU A 63 14.48 1.02 -14.00
CA GLU A 63 15.19 1.85 -13.03
C GLU A 63 14.68 3.29 -13.05
N VAL A 64 14.43 3.86 -14.24
CA VAL A 64 13.82 5.19 -14.38
C VAL A 64 12.40 5.21 -13.79
N ALA A 65 11.58 4.20 -14.11
CA ALA A 65 10.22 4.11 -13.59
C ALA A 65 10.21 3.98 -12.06
N LYS A 66 11.12 3.19 -11.50
CA LYS A 66 11.27 3.02 -10.05
C LYS A 66 11.66 4.34 -9.38
N GLY A 67 12.65 5.06 -9.90
CA GLY A 67 13.05 6.36 -9.37
C GLY A 67 11.90 7.37 -9.36
N LEU A 68 11.10 7.42 -10.43
CA LEU A 68 9.91 8.28 -10.48
C LEU A 68 8.86 7.91 -9.43
N VAL A 69 8.61 6.61 -9.23
CA VAL A 69 7.66 6.14 -8.22
C VAL A 69 8.14 6.49 -6.81
N GLU A 70 9.42 6.31 -6.51
CA GLU A 70 10.03 6.66 -5.22
C GLU A 70 9.93 8.18 -4.96
N GLU A 71 10.22 9.02 -5.96
CA GLU A 71 10.06 10.48 -5.85
C GLU A 71 8.60 10.87 -5.56
N LYS A 72 7.64 10.28 -6.28
CA LYS A 72 6.21 10.55 -6.06
C LYS A 72 5.73 10.07 -4.70
N ALA A 73 6.21 8.92 -4.24
CA ALA A 73 5.89 8.42 -2.91
C ALA A 73 6.40 9.36 -1.80
N ALA A 74 7.66 9.81 -1.89
CA ALA A 74 8.24 10.76 -0.95
C ALA A 74 7.48 12.10 -0.94
N GLN A 75 7.10 12.62 -2.12
CA GLN A 75 6.32 13.84 -2.21
C GLN A 75 4.93 13.71 -1.58
N LEU A 76 4.25 12.58 -1.81
CA LEU A 76 2.95 12.29 -1.22
C LEU A 76 3.03 12.17 0.30
N GLU A 77 4.08 11.54 0.83
CA GLU A 77 4.31 11.42 2.27
C GLU A 77 4.48 12.80 2.92
N ILE A 78 5.30 13.66 2.32
CA ILE A 78 5.50 15.04 2.78
C ILE A 78 4.17 15.81 2.77
N THR A 79 3.41 15.75 1.68
CA THR A 79 2.11 16.41 1.57
C THR A 79 1.10 15.89 2.59
N SER A 80 1.06 14.58 2.82
CA SER A 80 0.19 13.95 3.83
C SER A 80 0.52 14.43 5.24
N ARG A 81 1.82 14.48 5.58
CA ARG A 81 2.28 15.00 6.87
C ARG A 81 1.91 16.47 7.06
N TYR A 82 2.18 17.32 6.08
CA TYR A 82 1.82 18.75 6.15
C TYR A 82 0.32 18.97 6.27
N LYS A 83 -0.50 18.21 5.53
CA LYS A 83 -1.97 18.25 5.65
C LYS A 83 -2.40 17.93 7.08
N SER A 84 -1.83 16.88 7.66
CA SER A 84 -2.18 16.41 9.01
C SER A 84 -1.78 17.41 10.09
N GLU A 85 -0.56 17.94 10.02
CA GLU A 85 -0.06 18.96 10.94
C GLU A 85 -0.87 20.26 10.85
N PHE A 86 -1.16 20.72 9.63
CA PHE A 86 -1.99 21.89 9.40
C PHE A 86 -3.39 21.72 10.02
N LEU A 87 -4.06 20.60 9.77
CA LEU A 87 -5.40 20.36 10.29
C LEU A 87 -5.41 20.21 11.82
N ALA A 88 -4.38 19.59 12.41
CA ALA A 88 -4.24 19.52 13.87
C ALA A 88 -4.09 20.91 14.49
N ASN A 89 -3.21 21.74 13.94
CA ASN A 89 -2.96 23.10 14.44
C ASN A 89 -4.21 23.98 14.28
N MET A 90 -4.83 24.00 13.09
CA MET A 90 -6.05 24.76 12.85
C MET A 90 -7.20 24.29 13.74
N SER A 91 -7.37 22.99 13.96
CA SER A 91 -8.39 22.48 14.87
C SER A 91 -8.20 23.00 16.30
N HIS A 92 -6.96 23.07 16.79
CA HIS A 92 -6.68 23.60 18.12
C HIS A 92 -6.93 25.10 18.23
N GLU A 93 -6.52 25.86 17.21
CA GLU A 93 -6.74 27.31 17.14
C GLU A 93 -8.21 27.68 17.00
N LEU A 94 -9.03 26.83 16.36
CA LEU A 94 -10.47 27.03 16.24
C LEU A 94 -11.25 26.57 17.49
N ARG A 95 -10.83 25.47 18.14
CA ARG A 95 -11.53 24.93 19.31
C ARG A 95 -11.55 25.91 20.48
N THR A 96 -10.44 26.60 20.71
CA THR A 96 -10.28 27.51 21.86
C THR A 96 -11.28 28.68 21.83
N PRO A 97 -11.33 29.53 20.79
CA PRO A 97 -12.30 30.62 20.72
C PRO A 97 -13.74 30.13 20.60
N LEU A 98 -13.97 29.00 19.93
CA LEU A 98 -15.31 28.42 19.80
C LEU A 98 -15.85 27.92 21.14
N ASN A 99 -15.03 27.27 21.96
CA ASN A 99 -15.42 26.85 23.31
C ASN A 99 -15.76 28.06 24.20
N SER A 100 -14.97 29.13 24.13
CA SER A 100 -15.29 30.37 24.85
C SER A 100 -16.63 30.95 24.41
N LEU A 101 -16.92 30.95 23.11
CA LEU A 101 -18.21 31.41 22.57
C LEU A 101 -19.37 30.52 23.04
N LEU A 102 -19.19 29.20 23.07
CA LEU A 102 -20.19 28.24 23.54
C LEU A 102 -20.52 28.42 25.03
N ILE A 103 -19.52 28.70 25.87
CA ILE A 103 -19.73 29.01 27.29
C ILE A 103 -20.56 30.29 27.43
N LEU A 104 -20.22 31.34 26.70
CA LEU A 104 -20.97 32.60 26.75
C LEU A 104 -22.41 32.43 26.23
N ALA A 105 -22.61 31.66 25.16
CA ALA A 105 -23.94 31.34 24.64
C ALA A 105 -24.75 30.49 25.62
N GLN A 106 -24.11 29.59 26.37
CA GLN A 106 -24.73 28.82 27.46
C GLN A 106 -25.19 29.73 28.61
N GLU A 107 -24.33 30.61 29.10
CA GLU A 107 -24.66 31.56 30.19
C GLU A 107 -25.85 32.47 29.81
N LEU A 108 -25.87 32.95 28.56
CA LEU A 108 -27.00 33.74 28.04
C LEU A 108 -28.28 32.91 27.87
N ALA A 109 -28.16 31.63 27.50
CA ALA A 109 -29.31 30.73 27.38
C ALA A 109 -29.88 30.32 28.75
N ASP A 110 -29.03 30.22 29.77
CA ASP A 110 -29.47 29.91 31.14
C ASP A 110 -30.13 31.12 31.82
N ASN A 111 -29.81 32.34 31.37
CA ASN A 111 -30.40 33.60 31.82
C ASN A 111 -30.56 33.68 33.36
N PRO A 112 -29.49 33.45 34.15
CA PRO A 112 -29.60 33.33 35.61
C PRO A 112 -30.09 34.62 36.29
N GLU A 113 -29.81 35.78 35.69
CA GLU A 113 -30.26 37.09 36.18
C GLU A 113 -31.72 37.41 35.77
N GLY A 114 -32.31 36.64 34.86
CA GLY A 114 -33.68 36.84 34.38
C GLY A 114 -33.90 38.14 33.60
N ASN A 115 -32.83 38.77 33.09
CA ASN A 115 -32.86 40.08 32.44
C ASN A 115 -33.01 40.01 30.91
N LEU A 116 -32.94 38.83 30.31
CA LEU A 116 -33.13 38.62 28.87
C LEU A 116 -34.60 38.30 28.51
N LEU A 117 -35.04 38.80 27.36
CA LEU A 117 -36.32 38.45 26.76
C LEU A 117 -36.31 36.99 26.27
N PRO A 118 -37.46 36.29 26.23
CA PRO A 118 -37.54 34.89 25.80
C PRO A 118 -36.90 34.64 24.42
N LYS A 119 -37.08 35.58 23.48
CA LYS A 119 -36.52 35.49 22.13
C LYS A 119 -34.98 35.63 22.10
N GLN A 120 -34.39 36.36 23.06
CA GLN A 120 -32.93 36.50 23.18
C GLN A 120 -32.32 35.21 23.75
N THR A 121 -32.98 34.59 24.72
CA THR A 121 -32.61 33.27 25.27
C THR A 121 -32.72 32.17 24.20
N GLU A 122 -33.75 32.24 23.34
CA GLU A 122 -33.89 31.37 22.16
C GLU A 122 -32.73 31.54 21.18
N TYR A 123 -32.34 32.78 20.84
CA TYR A 123 -31.18 33.02 19.99
C TYR A 123 -29.87 32.49 20.58
N ALA A 124 -29.65 32.67 21.89
CA ALA A 124 -28.48 32.13 22.58
C ALA A 124 -28.44 30.59 22.51
N THR A 125 -29.61 29.95 22.65
CA THR A 125 -29.77 28.49 22.51
C THR A 125 -29.43 28.01 21.09
N ILE A 126 -29.89 28.73 20.07
CA ILE A 126 -29.58 28.42 18.66
C ILE A 126 -28.08 28.56 18.40
N ILE A 127 -27.46 29.68 18.81
CA ILE A 127 -26.02 29.92 18.66
C ILE A 127 -25.21 28.79 19.32
N ARG A 128 -25.59 28.39 20.54
CA ARG A 128 -24.94 27.27 21.24
C ARG A 128 -25.08 25.96 20.47
N SER A 129 -26.27 25.63 19.97
CA SER A 129 -26.49 24.39 19.21
C SER A 129 -25.65 24.37 17.92
N SER A 130 -25.67 25.45 17.15
CA SER A 130 -24.92 25.57 15.89
C SER A 130 -23.41 25.53 16.11
N GLY A 131 -22.90 26.18 17.17
CA GLY A 131 -21.48 26.11 17.51
C GLY A 131 -21.04 24.71 17.97
N THR A 132 -21.94 23.97 18.64
CA THR A 132 -21.68 22.59 19.06
C THR A 132 -21.60 21.66 17.84
N ASP A 133 -22.50 21.83 16.87
CA ASP A 133 -22.50 21.08 15.62
C ASP A 133 -21.25 21.37 14.79
N LEU A 134 -20.83 22.64 14.72
CA LEU A 134 -19.59 23.02 14.03
C LEU A 134 -18.36 22.39 14.69
N LEU A 135 -18.29 22.39 16.03
CA LEU A 135 -17.18 21.76 16.75
C LEU A 135 -17.12 20.26 16.46
N ARG A 136 -18.28 19.59 16.40
CA ARG A 136 -18.37 18.18 16.03
C ARG A 136 -17.82 17.94 14.62
N LEU A 137 -18.22 18.74 13.64
CA LEU A 137 -17.75 18.64 12.26
C LEU A 137 -16.22 18.81 12.17
N ILE A 138 -15.66 19.78 12.90
CA ILE A 138 -14.21 20.00 12.95
C ILE A 138 -13.49 18.76 13.52
N ASN A 139 -14.02 18.17 14.59
CA ASN A 139 -13.46 16.95 15.17
C ASN A 139 -13.55 15.76 14.19
N ASP A 140 -14.68 15.58 13.51
CA ASP A 140 -14.85 14.51 12.52
C ASP A 140 -13.83 14.63 11.36
N ILE A 141 -13.56 15.85 10.89
CA ILE A 141 -12.53 16.13 9.85
C ILE A 141 -11.12 15.81 10.37
N LEU A 142 -10.82 16.17 11.62
CA LEU A 142 -9.53 15.89 12.24
C LEU A 142 -9.32 14.38 12.39
N ASP A 143 -10.33 13.66 12.86
CA ASP A 143 -10.27 12.22 13.05
C ASP A 143 -10.09 11.50 11.72
N LEU A 144 -10.82 11.92 10.67
CA LEU A 144 -10.60 11.41 9.32
C LEU A 144 -9.17 11.64 8.83
N SER A 145 -8.61 12.82 9.10
CA SER A 145 -7.24 13.16 8.68
C SER A 145 -6.17 12.35 9.42
N LYS A 146 -6.39 12.01 10.69
CA LYS A 146 -5.52 11.09 11.44
C LYS A 146 -5.59 9.67 10.89
N ILE A 147 -6.77 9.21 10.48
CA ILE A 147 -6.96 7.89 9.84
C ILE A 147 -6.25 7.84 8.49
N GLU A 148 -6.43 8.86 7.64
CA GLU A 148 -5.78 8.94 6.32
C GLU A 148 -4.25 8.97 6.40
N SER A 149 -3.70 9.58 7.45
CA SER A 149 -2.25 9.66 7.68
C SER A 149 -1.67 8.48 8.47
N GLY A 150 -2.51 7.56 8.97
CA GLY A 150 -2.08 6.43 9.80
C GLY A 150 -1.58 6.82 11.19
N THR A 151 -1.90 8.02 11.67
CA THR A 151 -1.40 8.56 12.96
C THR A 151 -2.34 8.28 14.15
N VAL A 152 -3.41 7.52 13.95
CA VAL A 152 -4.34 7.15 15.02
C VAL A 152 -3.65 6.22 16.02
N ALA A 153 -3.33 6.76 17.20
CA ALA A 153 -2.88 5.98 18.33
C ALA A 153 -4.08 5.30 19.02
N LEU A 154 -4.07 3.98 19.08
CA LEU A 154 -5.11 3.20 19.75
C LEU A 154 -4.70 2.89 21.18
N GLU A 155 -5.47 3.39 22.14
CA GLU A 155 -5.35 2.97 23.54
C GLU A 155 -6.23 1.75 23.81
N ILE A 156 -5.60 0.59 23.99
CA ILE A 156 -6.30 -0.65 24.34
C ILE A 156 -6.37 -0.75 25.87
N THR A 157 -7.58 -0.64 26.40
CA THR A 157 -7.85 -0.80 27.84
C THR A 157 -8.83 -1.93 28.09
N ASP A 158 -8.72 -2.58 29.25
CA ASP A 158 -9.71 -3.55 29.69
C ASP A 158 -10.95 -2.80 30.15
N TRP A 159 -12.06 -3.00 29.43
CA TRP A 159 -13.31 -2.33 29.73
C TRP A 159 -14.40 -3.36 30.10
N PRO A 160 -15.06 -3.22 31.27
CA PRO A 160 -16.08 -4.17 31.70
C PRO A 160 -17.32 -4.02 30.83
N LEU A 161 -17.61 -5.04 30.02
CA LEU A 161 -18.75 -5.06 29.11
C LEU A 161 -20.11 -4.87 29.81
N SER A 162 -20.19 -5.11 31.12
CA SER A 162 -21.37 -4.80 31.94
C SER A 162 -21.72 -3.31 32.00
N GLU A 163 -20.76 -2.43 31.72
CA GLU A 163 -20.94 -0.97 31.71
C GLU A 163 -21.43 -0.44 30.34
N LEU A 164 -21.29 -1.20 29.25
CA LEU A 164 -21.75 -0.80 27.91
C LEU A 164 -23.26 -0.53 27.87
N PRO A 165 -24.07 -1.50 28.30
CA PRO A 165 -25.48 -1.38 28.01
C PRO A 165 -26.21 -0.33 28.88
N PRO A 166 -25.84 0.01 30.14
CA PRO A 166 -26.39 1.20 30.81
C PRO A 166 -25.88 2.53 30.22
N LEU A 167 -24.65 2.59 29.69
CA LEU A 167 -24.14 3.77 28.98
C LEU A 167 -24.97 4.06 27.73
N LEU A 168 -25.13 3.04 26.86
CA LEU A 168 -25.95 3.15 25.65
C LEU A 168 -27.40 3.53 25.97
N GLU A 169 -27.97 2.98 27.05
CA GLU A 169 -29.33 3.30 27.47
C GLU A 169 -29.48 4.75 27.97
N ARG A 170 -28.44 5.36 28.55
CA ARG A 170 -28.48 6.81 28.86
C ARG A 170 -28.38 7.65 27.60
N THR A 171 -27.52 7.27 26.66
CA THR A 171 -27.28 8.04 25.44
C THR A 171 -28.47 8.02 24.47
N PHE A 172 -29.10 6.86 24.28
CA PHE A 172 -30.09 6.67 23.22
C PHE A 172 -31.54 6.76 23.70
N ARG A 173 -31.82 6.76 25.02
CA ARG A 173 -33.19 6.83 25.54
C ARG A 173 -33.93 8.08 25.11
N HIS A 174 -33.29 9.25 25.23
CA HIS A 174 -33.91 10.50 24.80
C HIS A 174 -34.16 10.53 23.28
N VAL A 175 -33.32 9.88 22.49
CA VAL A 175 -33.51 9.75 21.03
C VAL A 175 -34.69 8.83 20.72
N ALA A 176 -34.80 7.71 21.43
CA ALA A 176 -35.90 6.76 21.31
C ALA A 176 -37.25 7.39 21.72
N GLU A 177 -37.27 8.16 22.81
CA GLU A 177 -38.43 8.93 23.25
C GLU A 177 -38.84 9.99 22.23
N ALA A 178 -37.89 10.75 21.69
CA ALA A 178 -38.14 11.76 20.67
C ALA A 178 -38.68 11.17 19.35
N THR A 179 -38.25 9.95 18.99
CA THR A 179 -38.67 9.25 17.78
C THR A 179 -39.82 8.26 18.00
N LYS A 180 -40.35 8.14 19.22
CA LYS A 180 -41.40 7.19 19.64
C LYS A 180 -41.06 5.73 19.33
N LEU A 181 -39.80 5.34 19.49
CA LEU A 181 -39.33 3.98 19.30
C LEU A 181 -39.06 3.28 20.65
N GLU A 182 -39.32 1.98 20.73
CA GLU A 182 -38.91 1.18 21.89
C GLU A 182 -37.40 0.87 21.82
N PHE A 183 -36.68 1.11 22.93
CA PHE A 183 -35.27 0.75 23.08
C PHE A 183 -35.12 -0.49 23.97
N GLY A 184 -34.96 -1.66 23.34
CA GLY A 184 -34.80 -2.94 24.04
C GLY A 184 -33.34 -3.36 24.20
N ARG A 185 -33.01 -3.99 25.34
CA ARG A 185 -31.66 -4.56 25.61
C ARG A 185 -31.72 -6.08 25.61
N ALA A 186 -30.86 -6.70 24.79
CA ALA A 186 -30.66 -8.16 24.81
C ALA A 186 -29.16 -8.47 24.86
N CYS A 187 -28.64 -8.77 26.07
CA CYS A 187 -27.27 -9.27 26.25
C CYS A 187 -27.29 -10.70 26.78
N ARG A 188 -26.68 -11.65 26.05
CA ARG A 188 -26.45 -13.02 26.56
C ARG A 188 -25.30 -13.01 27.55
N ARG A 189 -25.49 -13.63 28.72
CA ARG A 189 -24.61 -13.62 29.91
C ARG A 189 -23.19 -14.21 29.75
N ARG A 190 -22.73 -14.54 28.54
CA ARG A 190 -21.45 -15.22 28.31
C ARG A 190 -20.58 -14.45 27.32
N PHE A 191 -20.03 -13.33 27.77
CA PHE A 191 -18.97 -12.64 27.04
C PHE A 191 -17.71 -12.65 27.89
N ARG A 192 -16.61 -13.19 27.32
CA ARG A 192 -15.26 -12.92 27.83
C ARG A 192 -14.98 -11.42 27.67
N PRO A 193 -14.12 -10.79 28.50
CA PRO A 193 -13.69 -9.41 28.27
C PRO A 193 -13.23 -9.28 26.82
N THR A 194 -13.94 -8.45 26.06
CA THR A 194 -13.68 -8.21 24.64
C THR A 194 -12.56 -7.21 24.54
N ARG A 195 -11.39 -7.63 24.03
CA ARG A 195 -10.37 -6.68 23.58
C ARG A 195 -10.95 -5.91 22.40
N SER A 196 -11.28 -4.63 22.58
CA SER A 196 -11.59 -3.75 21.46
C SER A 196 -10.27 -3.38 20.77
N ALA A 197 -10.09 -3.85 19.54
CA ALA A 197 -9.02 -3.39 18.67
C ALA A 197 -9.65 -3.00 17.34
N SER A 198 -9.57 -1.73 16.97
CA SER A 198 -9.66 -1.34 15.56
C SER A 198 -8.31 -1.69 14.94
N SER A 199 -8.20 -2.92 14.41
CA SER A 199 -7.11 -3.56 13.65
C SER A 199 -5.70 -2.92 13.59
N ARG A 200 -4.71 -3.73 13.99
CA ARG A 200 -3.25 -3.56 13.89
C ARG A 200 -2.74 -3.22 12.47
N CYS A 201 -1.96 -2.14 12.32
CA CYS A 201 -0.57 -2.13 11.88
C CYS A 201 0.04 -0.76 12.16
#